data_AF-A0A373UEG7-F1
#
_entry.id   AF-A0A373UEG7-F1
#
_cell.length_a   1.000
_cell.length_b   1.000
_cell.length_c   1.000
_cell.angle_alpha   90.00
_cell.angle_beta   90.00
_cell.angle_gamma   90.00
#
_symmetry.space_group_name_H-M   'P 1'
#
loop_
_entity.id
_entity.type
_entity.pdbx_description
1 polymer ?
#
loop_
_entity_poly.entity_id
_entity_poly.type
_entity_poly.pdbx_seq_one_letter_code
_entity_poly.pdbx_strand_id
1 'polypeptide(L)'
;MGNVGESGSSTKLYSPVEYKGSVKVNGEVRDVSRRVYQRNDIDINYYDEVTGLTNLERMQAGKPPIGSDGKQIQLHHILQRETGPMVEIRETTHQGYYSQLHGLIEDGVSFRNDPILNKQYNNFRRSYWKWRAEQIIGGQ
;
A
#
# COMPACT_ATOMS: atom_id res chain seq x y z
N MET A 1 4.81 -7.09 -47.47
CA MET A 1 5.11 -7.84 -46.22
C MET A 1 5.86 -6.90 -45.30
N GLY A 2 5.58 -6.67 -44.02
CA GLY A 2 4.45 -6.93 -43.14
C GLY A 2 4.62 -5.95 -41.96
N ASN A 3 3.51 -5.51 -41.40
CA ASN A 3 3.42 -4.70 -40.17
C ASN A 3 4.10 -5.41 -38.99
N VAL A 4 4.76 -4.64 -38.12
CA VAL A 4 4.51 -4.72 -36.67
C VAL A 4 4.56 -3.31 -36.11
N GLY A 5 3.40 -2.79 -35.73
CA GLY A 5 3.30 -1.60 -34.89
C GLY A 5 3.59 -2.00 -33.44
N GLU A 6 4.58 -1.36 -32.82
CA GLU A 6 4.69 -1.37 -31.37
C GLU A 6 3.75 -0.29 -30.81
N SER A 7 2.50 -0.67 -30.53
CA SER A 7 1.63 0.11 -29.65
C SER A 7 1.95 -0.22 -28.19
N GLY A 8 3.11 0.23 -27.71
CA GLY A 8 3.45 0.19 -26.29
C GLY A 8 2.79 1.35 -25.56
N SER A 9 1.52 1.23 -25.19
CA SER A 9 0.94 2.14 -24.20
C SER A 9 1.69 1.93 -22.88
N SER A 10 2.61 2.82 -22.53
CA SER A 10 3.34 2.77 -21.26
C SER A 10 2.39 3.15 -20.14
N THR A 11 1.56 2.22 -19.69
CA THR A 11 0.62 2.46 -18.60
C THR A 11 1.41 2.89 -17.38
N LYS A 12 1.12 4.09 -16.87
CA LYS A 12 1.78 4.63 -15.68
C LYS A 12 1.63 3.63 -14.53
N LEU A 13 2.74 3.19 -13.95
CA LEU A 13 2.71 2.17 -12.89
C LEU A 13 2.03 2.66 -11.61
N TYR A 14 2.13 3.96 -11.32
CA TYR A 14 1.67 4.56 -10.08
C TYR A 14 0.68 5.70 -10.30
N SER A 15 -0.41 5.70 -9.54
CA SER A 15 -1.38 6.80 -9.47
C SER A 15 -1.37 7.43 -8.08
N PRO A 16 -1.16 8.76 -7.96
CA PRO A 16 -1.30 9.44 -6.68
C PRO A 16 -2.78 9.59 -6.32
N VAL A 17 -3.12 9.28 -5.08
CA VAL A 17 -4.45 9.51 -4.51
C VAL A 17 -4.33 10.16 -3.13
N GLU A 18 -5.35 10.91 -2.74
CA GLU A 18 -5.47 11.47 -1.39
C GLU A 18 -6.38 10.58 -0.55
N TYR A 19 -5.80 9.86 0.41
CA TYR A 19 -6.57 9.17 1.43
C TYR A 19 -6.97 10.20 2.49
N LYS A 20 -8.26 10.32 2.76
CA LYS A 20 -8.81 11.15 3.85
C LYS A 20 -9.50 10.25 4.86
N GLY A 21 -9.03 10.27 6.10
CA GLY A 21 -9.57 9.38 7.12
C GLY A 21 -8.97 9.63 8.50
N SER A 22 -9.63 9.07 9.51
CA SER A 22 -9.17 9.10 10.89
C SER A 22 -9.21 7.70 11.51
N VAL A 23 -8.43 7.48 12.56
CA VAL A 23 -8.42 6.24 13.35
C VAL A 23 -8.51 6.56 14.83
N LYS A 24 -9.02 5.61 15.62
CA LYS A 24 -9.07 5.71 17.07
C LYS A 24 -7.89 4.97 17.70
N VAL A 25 -7.11 5.64 18.54
CA VAL A 25 -6.03 5.04 19.33
C VAL A 25 -6.27 5.37 20.79
N ASN A 26 -6.46 4.35 21.62
CA ASN A 26 -6.69 4.49 23.07
C ASN A 26 -7.80 5.48 23.46
N GLY A 27 -8.86 5.60 22.66
CA GLY A 27 -9.94 6.54 22.94
C GLY A 27 -9.89 7.80 22.07
N GLU A 28 -8.72 8.20 21.61
CA GLU A 28 -8.48 9.46 20.89
C GLU A 28 -8.63 9.26 19.38
N VAL A 29 -9.35 10.18 18.72
CA VAL A 29 -9.45 10.22 17.26
C VAL A 29 -8.25 10.97 16.70
N ARG A 30 -7.58 10.36 15.72
CA ARG A 30 -6.40 10.90 15.07
C ARG A 30 -6.57 10.95 13.57
N ASP A 31 -6.23 12.08 12.98
CA ASP A 31 -6.18 12.23 11.53
C ASP A 31 -5.03 11.38 10.96
N VAL A 32 -5.34 10.59 9.95
CA VAL A 32 -4.39 9.75 9.22
C VAL A 32 -4.42 10.04 7.73
N SER A 33 -5.01 11.16 7.32
CA SER A 33 -5.04 11.62 5.94
C SER A 33 -3.63 11.77 5.38
N ARG A 34 -3.42 11.29 4.15
CA ARG A 34 -2.12 11.30 3.47
C ARG A 34 -2.25 11.03 1.98
N ARG A 35 -1.25 11.47 1.22
CA ARG A 35 -1.07 11.02 -0.17
C ARG A 35 -0.56 9.59 -0.21
N VAL A 36 -1.14 8.76 -1.07
CA VAL A 36 -0.66 7.40 -1.35
C VAL A 36 -0.42 7.24 -2.85
N TYR A 37 0.73 6.69 -3.22
CA TYR A 37 1.05 6.29 -4.59
C TYR A 37 0.67 4.82 -4.77
N GLN A 38 -0.50 4.61 -5.37
CA GLN A 38 -1.09 3.30 -5.61
C GLN A 38 -0.52 2.65 -6.85
N ARG A 39 -0.28 1.34 -6.80
CA ARG A 39 0.09 0.55 -7.96
C ARG A 39 -1.14 0.27 -8.83
N ASN A 40 -0.94 0.36 -10.14
CA ASN A 40 -1.96 0.10 -11.15
C ASN A 40 -1.88 -1.32 -11.74
N ASP A 41 -0.88 -2.11 -11.35
CA ASP A 41 -0.59 -3.44 -11.87
C ASP A 41 -0.94 -4.59 -10.91
N ILE A 42 -1.75 -4.31 -9.88
CA ILE A 42 -2.22 -5.35 -8.95
C ILE A 42 -3.37 -6.11 -9.60
N ASP A 43 -3.21 -7.42 -9.77
CA ASP A 43 -4.31 -8.29 -10.20
C ASP A 43 -5.31 -8.45 -9.04
N ILE A 44 -6.46 -7.79 -9.18
CA ILE A 44 -7.50 -7.77 -8.14
C ILE A 44 -8.24 -9.13 -8.03
N ASN A 45 -8.22 -9.92 -9.10
CA ASN A 45 -8.90 -11.22 -9.17
C ASN A 45 -7.98 -12.39 -8.82
N TYR A 46 -6.68 -12.15 -8.59
CA TYR A 46 -5.76 -13.17 -8.15
C TYR A 46 -6.30 -13.90 -6.92
N TYR A 47 -6.45 -15.22 -7.02
CA TYR A 47 -6.93 -16.10 -5.97
C TYR A 47 -5.75 -16.73 -5.23
N ASP A 48 -5.65 -16.45 -3.93
CA ASP A 48 -4.65 -17.05 -3.04
C ASP A 48 -5.20 -18.37 -2.48
N GLU A 49 -4.77 -19.50 -3.04
CA GLU A 49 -5.19 -20.84 -2.63
C GLU A 49 -4.92 -21.14 -1.14
N VAL A 50 -3.93 -20.47 -0.53
CA VAL A 50 -3.59 -20.68 0.90
C VAL A 50 -4.66 -20.05 1.80
N THR A 51 -5.18 -18.88 1.43
CA THR A 51 -6.19 -18.19 2.24
C THR A 51 -7.62 -18.42 1.75
N GLY A 52 -7.78 -18.93 0.53
CA GLY A 52 -9.07 -19.11 -0.13
C GLY A 52 -9.73 -17.79 -0.53
N LEU A 53 -8.96 -16.71 -0.70
CA LEU A 53 -9.46 -15.36 -0.97
C LEU A 53 -8.83 -14.76 -2.21
N THR A 54 -9.61 -14.03 -2.97
CA THR A 54 -9.11 -13.11 -4.00
C THR A 54 -8.43 -11.89 -3.39
N ASN A 55 -7.61 -11.20 -4.17
CA ASN A 55 -7.02 -9.92 -3.74
C ASN A 55 -8.06 -8.87 -3.37
N LEU A 56 -9.20 -8.82 -4.05
CA LEU A 56 -10.32 -7.94 -3.66
C LEU A 56 -10.83 -8.27 -2.26
N GLU A 57 -11.13 -9.54 -1.99
CA GLU A 57 -11.66 -9.99 -0.70
C GLU A 57 -10.67 -9.77 0.44
N ARG A 58 -9.37 -9.98 0.17
CA ARG A 58 -8.30 -9.65 1.12
C ARG A 58 -8.34 -8.17 1.49
N MET A 59 -8.44 -7.28 0.51
CA MET A 59 -8.51 -5.84 0.74
C MET A 59 -9.79 -5.43 1.47
N GLN A 60 -10.95 -6.01 1.15
CA GLN A 60 -12.21 -5.81 1.88
C GLN A 60 -12.09 -6.25 3.36
N ALA A 61 -11.30 -7.29 3.64
CA ALA A 61 -10.98 -7.71 5.01
C ALA A 61 -9.95 -6.79 5.71
N GLY A 62 -9.37 -5.82 4.98
CA GLY A 62 -8.32 -4.90 5.43
C GLY A 62 -6.92 -5.49 5.39
N LYS A 63 -6.71 -6.54 4.57
CA LYS A 63 -5.42 -7.19 4.35
C LYS A 63 -4.82 -6.71 3.01
N PRO A 64 -3.48 -6.66 2.89
CA PRO A 64 -2.84 -6.33 1.63
C PRO A 64 -3.13 -7.40 0.56
N PRO A 65 -3.25 -6.98 -0.72
CA PRO A 65 -3.26 -7.90 -1.84
C PRO A 65 -1.88 -8.55 -2.01
N ILE A 66 -1.85 -9.67 -2.73
CA ILE A 66 -0.65 -10.36 -3.17
C ILE A 66 -0.20 -9.76 -4.51
N GLY A 67 1.06 -9.30 -4.57
CA GLY A 67 1.70 -8.81 -5.77
C GLY A 67 2.11 -9.94 -6.70
N SER A 68 2.53 -9.58 -7.92
CA SER A 68 2.99 -10.55 -8.91
C SER A 68 4.29 -11.29 -8.51
N ASP A 69 4.93 -10.88 -7.42
CA ASP A 69 6.06 -11.58 -6.79
C ASP A 69 5.61 -12.64 -5.77
N GLY A 70 4.31 -12.94 -5.71
CA GLY A 70 3.71 -13.93 -4.80
C GLY A 70 3.68 -13.50 -3.33
N LYS A 71 3.99 -12.22 -3.06
CA LYS A 71 4.14 -11.68 -1.70
C LYS A 71 3.16 -10.54 -1.46
N GLN A 72 2.91 -10.21 -0.19
CA GLN A 72 2.00 -9.11 0.14
C GLN A 72 2.56 -7.76 -0.34
N ILE A 73 1.73 -6.97 -1.00
CA ILE A 73 2.04 -5.57 -1.28
C ILE A 73 2.21 -4.83 0.05
N GLN A 74 3.29 -4.05 0.15
CA GLN A 74 3.63 -3.31 1.34
C GLN A 74 3.36 -1.82 1.16
N LEU A 75 2.91 -1.18 2.22
CA LEU A 75 2.87 0.28 2.30
C LEU A 75 4.18 0.76 2.91
N HIS A 76 4.93 1.55 2.16
CA HIS A 76 6.19 2.13 2.58
C HIS A 76 6.06 3.66 2.74
N HIS A 77 6.60 4.21 3.82
CA HIS A 77 6.65 5.65 4.06
C HIS A 77 7.79 6.29 3.27
N ILE A 78 7.47 7.21 2.37
CA ILE A 78 8.49 7.86 1.53
C ILE A 78 9.47 8.71 2.37
N LEU A 79 8.97 9.35 3.43
CA LEU A 79 9.77 10.20 4.32
C LEU A 79 9.99 9.57 5.71
N GLN A 80 9.71 8.27 5.87
CA GLN A 80 9.84 7.50 7.11
C GLN A 80 9.20 8.14 8.38
N ARG A 81 8.19 9.00 8.20
CA ARG A 81 7.44 9.68 9.26
C ARG A 81 5.97 9.27 9.26
N GLU A 82 5.39 9.14 10.45
CA GLU A 82 3.96 8.84 10.64
C GLU A 82 3.28 10.01 11.37
N THR A 83 2.28 10.69 10.79
CA THR A 83 1.72 10.50 9.44
C THR A 83 2.67 11.03 8.34
N GLY A 84 2.61 10.43 7.15
CA GLY A 84 3.43 10.84 6.02
C GLY A 84 3.03 10.17 4.71
N PRO A 85 3.48 10.69 3.54
CA PRO A 85 3.13 10.13 2.24
C PRO A 85 3.66 8.71 2.09
N MET A 86 2.88 7.87 1.41
CA MET A 86 3.18 6.44 1.28
C MET A 86 3.15 5.95 -0.16
N VAL A 87 3.82 4.84 -0.42
CA VAL A 87 3.83 4.15 -1.70
C VAL A 87 3.56 2.66 -1.51
N GLU A 88 2.79 2.08 -2.42
CA GLU A 88 2.62 0.64 -2.53
C GLU A 88 3.84 0.03 -3.23
N ILE A 89 4.56 -0.87 -2.58
CA ILE A 89 5.72 -1.54 -3.17
C ILE A 89 5.60 -3.05 -3.01
N ARG A 90 6.16 -3.77 -3.98
CA ARG A 90 6.36 -5.21 -3.86
C ARG A 90 7.41 -5.48 -2.78
N GLU A 91 7.27 -6.59 -2.07
CA GLU A 91 8.24 -6.96 -1.03
C GLU A 91 9.63 -7.19 -1.64
N THR A 92 9.70 -7.83 -2.80
CA THR A 92 10.97 -7.99 -3.53
C THR A 92 11.67 -6.67 -3.82
N THR A 93 10.92 -5.63 -4.21
CA THR A 93 11.45 -4.27 -4.38
C THR A 93 11.91 -3.68 -3.05
N HIS A 94 11.10 -3.83 -1.99
CA HIS A 94 11.44 -3.31 -0.67
C HIS A 94 12.75 -3.90 -0.12
N GLN A 95 12.95 -5.21 -0.31
CA GLN A 95 14.16 -5.91 0.14
C GLN A 95 15.36 -5.55 -0.74
N GLY A 96 15.19 -5.50 -2.07
CA GLY A 96 16.28 -5.20 -3.00
C GLY A 96 16.86 -3.79 -2.86
N TYR A 97 16.04 -2.82 -2.40
CA TYR A 97 16.43 -1.42 -2.21
C TYR A 97 16.34 -0.97 -0.76
N TYR A 98 16.50 -1.90 0.19
CA TYR A 98 16.29 -1.64 1.61
C TYR A 98 17.08 -0.43 2.12
N SER A 99 18.38 -0.34 1.81
CA SER A 99 19.23 0.76 2.32
C SER A 99 18.83 2.12 1.77
N GLN A 100 18.47 2.21 0.49
CA GLN A 100 17.99 3.44 -0.14
C GLN A 100 16.63 3.87 0.40
N LEU A 101 15.76 2.90 0.71
CA LEU A 101 14.43 3.14 1.24
C LEU A 101 14.44 3.48 2.73
N HIS A 102 15.50 3.11 3.47
CA HIS A 102 15.56 3.32 4.93
C HIS A 102 16.61 4.31 5.44
N GLY A 103 17.33 5.00 4.56
CA GLY A 103 18.43 5.89 4.95
C GLY A 103 18.07 7.32 5.36
N LEU A 104 16.79 7.68 5.50
CA LEU A 104 16.37 9.08 5.80
C LEU A 104 16.23 9.38 7.29
N ILE A 105 16.17 8.37 8.16
CA ILE A 105 16.12 8.54 9.61
C ILE A 105 17.26 7.73 10.26
N GLU A 106 17.77 8.23 11.38
CA GLU A 106 18.77 7.51 12.17
C GLU A 106 18.21 6.20 12.72
N ASP A 107 19.10 5.22 12.90
CA ASP A 107 18.78 3.94 13.51
C ASP A 107 18.15 4.15 14.90
N GLY A 108 17.01 3.50 15.15
CA GLY A 108 16.27 3.59 16.41
C GLY A 108 15.20 4.69 16.48
N VAL A 109 15.16 5.62 15.53
CA VAL A 109 14.16 6.73 15.49
C VAL A 109 12.86 6.32 14.79
N SER A 110 12.69 5.03 14.48
CA SER A 110 11.49 4.53 13.82
C SER A 110 10.23 4.83 14.63
N PHE A 111 9.20 5.38 13.98
CA PHE A 111 7.87 5.57 14.60
C PHE A 111 7.30 4.26 15.16
N ARG A 112 7.80 3.10 14.71
CA ARG A 112 7.39 1.78 15.20
C ARG A 112 7.77 1.54 16.67
N ASN A 113 8.75 2.27 17.19
CA ASN A 113 9.15 2.21 18.60
C ASN A 113 8.20 3.01 19.51
N ASP A 114 7.39 3.91 18.96
CA ASP A 114 6.31 4.58 19.68
C ASP A 114 5.03 3.72 19.60
N PRO A 115 4.50 3.21 20.74
CA PRO A 115 3.32 2.34 20.74
C PRO A 115 2.07 2.99 20.15
N ILE A 116 1.92 4.30 20.30
CA ILE A 116 0.78 5.06 19.79
C ILE A 116 0.90 5.22 18.28
N LEU A 117 2.06 5.65 17.77
CA LEU A 117 2.28 5.79 16.33
C LEU A 117 2.25 4.44 15.61
N ASN A 118 2.80 3.38 16.22
CA ASN A 118 2.71 2.02 15.68
C ASN A 118 1.24 1.54 15.60
N LYS A 119 0.45 1.77 16.65
CA LYS A 119 -0.98 1.40 16.66
C LYS A 119 -1.78 2.25 15.68
N GLN A 120 -1.49 3.54 15.58
CA GLN A 120 -2.06 4.46 14.59
C GLN A 120 -1.81 3.95 13.17
N TYR A 121 -0.57 3.61 12.85
CA TYR A 121 -0.19 3.11 11.53
C TYR A 121 -0.87 1.77 11.21
N ASN A 122 -0.93 0.83 12.16
CA ASN A 122 -1.59 -0.46 11.95
C ASN A 122 -3.10 -0.31 11.71
N ASN A 123 -3.75 0.59 12.46
CA ASN A 123 -5.15 0.92 12.23
C ASN A 123 -5.36 1.57 10.86
N PHE A 124 -4.50 2.54 10.49
CA PHE A 124 -4.51 3.17 9.18
C PHE A 124 -4.36 2.11 8.07
N ARG A 125 -3.36 1.22 8.15
CA ARG A 125 -3.09 0.20 7.13
C ARG A 125 -4.30 -0.67 6.87
N ARG A 126 -5.00 -1.09 7.93
CA ARG A 126 -6.24 -1.88 7.80
C ARG A 126 -7.35 -1.08 7.12
N SER A 127 -7.58 0.16 7.54
CA SER A 127 -8.60 1.04 6.95
C SER A 127 -8.29 1.41 5.50
N TYR A 128 -7.02 1.62 5.18
CA TYR A 128 -6.54 1.93 3.84
C TYR A 128 -6.86 0.81 2.86
N TRP A 129 -6.59 -0.46 3.20
CA TRP A 129 -6.88 -1.56 2.29
C TRP A 129 -8.38 -1.74 2.04
N LYS A 130 -9.21 -1.53 3.07
CA LYS A 130 -10.67 -1.53 2.88
C LYS A 130 -11.12 -0.42 1.94
N TRP A 131 -10.61 0.78 2.17
CA TRP A 131 -10.88 1.92 1.30
C TRP A 131 -10.38 1.70 -0.13
N ARG A 132 -9.20 1.08 -0.31
CA ARG A 132 -8.68 0.70 -1.63
C ARG A 132 -9.63 -0.24 -2.37
N ALA A 133 -10.21 -1.22 -1.67
CA ALA A 133 -11.23 -2.09 -2.25
C ALA A 133 -12.49 -1.32 -2.66
N GLU A 134 -12.97 -0.39 -1.84
CA GLU A 134 -14.12 0.47 -2.15
C GLU A 134 -13.88 1.32 -3.40
N GLN A 135 -12.67 1.86 -3.59
CA GLN A 135 -12.32 2.58 -4.81
C GLN A 135 -12.41 1.71 -6.07
N ILE A 136 -12.08 0.43 -5.95
CA ILE A 136 -12.13 -0.51 -7.06
C ILE A 136 -13.59 -0.88 -7.36
N ILE A 137 -14.38 -1.18 -6.33
CA ILE A 137 -15.80 -1.55 -6.47
C ILE A 137 -16.62 -0.37 -7.00
N GLY A 138 -16.41 0.83 -6.47
CA GLY A 138 -17.13 2.05 -6.88
C GLY A 138 -16.63 2.66 -8.19
N GLY A 139 -15.52 2.16 -8.73
CA GLY A 139 -14.95 2.57 -10.02
C GLY A 139 -15.24 1.58 -11.16
N GLN A 140 -15.99 0.50 -10.89
CA GLN A 140 -16.53 -0.43 -11.89
C GLN A 140 -17.86 0.05 -12.46
#